data_AF-A0ABD3FSW5-F1
#
_entry.id   AF-A0ABD3FSW5-F1
#
_cell.length_a   1.000
_cell.length_b   1.000
_cell.length_c   1.000
_cell.angle_alpha   90.00
_cell.angle_beta   90.00
_cell.angle_gamma   90.00
#
_symmetry.space_group_name_H-M   'P 1'
#
loop_
_entity.id
_entity.type
_entity.pdbx_description
1 polymer ?
#
loop_
_entity_poly.entity_id
_entity_poly.type
_entity_poly.pdbx_seq_one_letter_code
_entity_poly.pdbx_strand_id
1 'polypeptide(L)'
;MPNRDNQKRLSDIRYLMKTIEAIAAERDLLSSSQTVEEVIRVYTACASSVEVPPSTAGARKRRRGQLPWTSTVRLHRIADKNGRQNT
;
A
#
# COMPACT_ATOMS: atom_id res chain seq x y z
N MET A 1 -15.52 23.60 -4.09
CA MET A 1 -14.84 23.00 -2.93
C MET A 1 -14.60 21.52 -3.21
N PRO A 2 -13.36 21.00 -3.16
CA PRO A 2 -13.13 19.57 -3.34
C PRO A 2 -13.80 18.79 -2.21
N ASN A 3 -14.53 17.72 -2.54
CA ASN A 3 -15.16 16.85 -1.54
C ASN A 3 -14.08 16.21 -0.64
N ARG A 4 -14.26 16.28 0.68
CA ARG A 4 -13.39 15.67 1.70
C ARG A 4 -13.11 14.18 1.44
N ASP A 5 -14.11 13.45 0.94
CA ASP A 5 -13.95 12.02 0.61
C ASP A 5 -13.02 11.81 -0.58
N ASN A 6 -13.10 12.67 -1.59
CA ASN A 6 -12.20 12.61 -2.75
C ASN A 6 -10.77 12.98 -2.35
N GLN A 7 -10.60 13.98 -1.47
CA GLN A 7 -9.29 14.32 -0.92
C GLN A 7 -8.67 13.15 -0.15
N LYS A 8 -9.47 12.47 0.67
CA LYS A 8 -9.02 11.28 1.41
C LYS A 8 -8.63 10.15 0.46
N ARG A 9 -9.44 9.84 -0.54
CA ARG A 9 -9.13 8.82 -1.56
C ARG A 9 -7.82 9.13 -2.29
N LEU A 10 -7.61 10.38 -2.67
CA LEU A 10 -6.35 10.81 -3.28
C LEU A 10 -5.15 10.66 -2.34
N SER A 11 -5.32 10.98 -1.06
CA SER A 11 -4.29 10.77 -0.04
C SER A 11 -3.96 9.28 0.14
N ASP A 12 -4.98 8.42 0.14
CA ASP A 12 -4.79 6.97 0.29
C ASP A 12 -4.08 6.36 -0.93
N ILE A 13 -4.43 6.79 -2.15
CA ILE A 13 -3.74 6.36 -3.38
C ILE A 13 -2.27 6.82 -3.36
N ARG A 14 -2.00 8.08 -3.04
CA ARG A 14 -0.63 8.60 -2.97
C ARG A 14 0.22 7.85 -1.96
N TYR A 15 -0.37 7.49 -0.81
CA TYR A 15 0.33 6.69 0.19
C TYR A 15 0.73 5.32 -0.38
N LEU A 16 -0.21 4.60 -0.99
CA LEU A 16 0.06 3.28 -1.58
C LEU A 16 1.13 3.35 -2.66
N MET A 17 1.03 4.32 -3.57
CA MET A 17 2.00 4.48 -4.66
C MET A 17 3.39 4.81 -4.12
N LYS A 18 3.49 5.72 -3.15
CA LYS A 18 4.77 6.06 -2.53
C LYS A 18 5.44 4.86 -1.84
N THR A 19 4.66 4.01 -1.16
CA THR A 19 5.19 2.79 -0.54
C THR A 19 5.75 1.83 -1.59
N ILE A 20 5.03 1.65 -2.70
CA ILE A 20 5.44 0.77 -3.79
C ILE A 20 6.68 1.32 -4.50
N GLU A 21 6.70 2.62 -4.80
CA GLU A 21 7.86 3.30 -5.40
C GLU A 21 9.12 3.19 -4.54
N ALA A 22 8.99 3.36 -3.22
CA ALA A 22 10.14 3.22 -2.31
C ALA A 22 10.76 1.82 -2.35
N ILE A 23 9.92 0.78 -2.44
CA ILE A 23 10.37 -0.61 -2.47
C ILE A 23 10.87 -1.00 -3.87
N ALA A 24 10.25 -0.47 -4.92
CA ALA A 24 10.75 -0.60 -6.27
C ALA A 24 12.14 0.04 -6.41
N ALA A 25 12.36 1.19 -5.78
CA ALA A 25 13.67 1.85 -5.73
C ALA A 25 14.70 1.00 -4.96
N GLU A 26 14.33 0.48 -3.78
CA GLU A 26 15.20 -0.41 -2.98
C GLU A 26 15.61 -1.68 -3.75
N ARG A 27 14.75 -2.16 -4.65
CA ARG A 27 14.99 -3.35 -5.48
C ARG A 27 15.57 -3.04 -6.86
N ASP A 28 15.91 -1.79 -7.14
CA ASP A 28 16.43 -1.33 -8.44
C ASP A 28 15.52 -1.67 -9.63
N LEU A 29 14.20 -1.58 -9.42
CA LEU A 29 13.16 -1.90 -10.41
C LEU A 29 12.63 -0.66 -11.15
N LEU A 30 13.08 0.54 -10.77
CA LEU A 30 12.66 1.79 -11.40
C LEU A 30 13.54 2.13 -12.59
N SER A 31 12.92 2.53 -13.69
CA SER A 31 13.59 3.04 -14.88
C SER A 31 13.07 4.43 -15.22
N SER A 32 13.90 5.25 -15.86
CA SER A 32 13.56 6.61 -16.29
C SER A 32 12.41 6.66 -17.29
N SER A 33 12.21 5.59 -18.05
CA SER A 33 11.07 5.38 -18.94
C SER A 33 10.57 3.96 -18.77
N GLN A 34 9.26 3.82 -18.55
CA GLN A 34 8.60 2.54 -18.42
C GLN A 34 7.29 2.55 -19.20
N THR A 35 7.07 1.48 -19.94
CA THR A 35 5.77 1.14 -20.53
C THR A 35 4.78 0.78 -19.43
N VAL A 36 3.48 0.80 -19.76
CA VAL A 36 2.42 0.40 -18.81
C VAL A 36 2.65 -1.03 -18.33
N GLU A 37 3.08 -1.92 -19.22
CA GLU A 37 3.37 -3.32 -18.94
C GLU A 37 4.54 -3.47 -17.95
N GLU A 38 5.57 -2.63 -18.09
CA GLU A 38 6.70 -2.60 -17.15
C GLU A 38 6.26 -2.12 -15.78
N VAL A 39 5.46 -1.05 -15.71
CA VAL A 39 4.91 -0.54 -14.45
C VAL A 39 4.03 -1.60 -13.77
N ILE A 40 3.22 -2.34 -14.53
CA ILE A 40 2.44 -3.47 -14.00
C ILE A 40 3.37 -4.55 -13.42
N ARG A 41 4.45 -4.91 -14.12
CA ARG A 41 5.43 -5.88 -13.62
C ARG A 41 6.07 -5.41 -12.30
N VAL A 42 6.53 -4.16 -12.25
CA VAL A 42 7.10 -3.56 -11.03
C VAL A 42 6.07 -3.59 -9.89
N TYR A 43 4.82 -3.21 -10.15
CA TYR A 43 3.74 -3.27 -9.17
C TYR A 43 3.54 -4.69 -8.66
N THR A 44 3.43 -5.69 -9.55
CA THR A 44 3.25 -7.09 -9.14
C THR A 44 4.40 -7.63 -8.31
N ALA A 45 5.64 -7.27 -8.65
CA ALA A 45 6.83 -7.63 -7.89
C ALA A 45 6.84 -7.00 -6.48
N CYS A 46 6.24 -5.81 -6.35
CA CYS A 46 6.15 -5.08 -5.09
C CYS A 46 4.84 -5.36 -4.32
N ALA A 47 3.89 -6.12 -4.87
CA ALA A 47 2.55 -6.28 -4.30
C ALA A 47 2.53 -6.85 -2.87
N SER A 48 3.51 -7.69 -2.52
CA SER A 48 3.66 -8.26 -1.17
C SER A 48 3.88 -7.20 -0.09
N SER A 49 4.42 -6.03 -0.46
CA SER A 49 4.70 -4.93 0.48
C SER A 49 3.44 -4.25 1.02
N VAL A 50 2.37 -4.28 0.22
CA VAL A 50 1.08 -3.70 0.57
C VAL A 50 0.08 -4.79 0.98
N GLU A 51 0.54 -6.03 1.14
CA GLU A 51 -0.28 -7.13 1.59
C GLU A 51 -0.65 -6.95 3.08
N VAL A 52 -1.91 -7.23 3.41
CA VAL A 52 -2.39 -7.22 4.78
C VAL A 52 -2.23 -8.63 5.36
N PRO A 53 -1.72 -8.79 6.59
CA PRO A 53 -1.64 -10.07 7.25
C PRO A 53 -2.98 -10.83 7.25
N PRO A 54 -2.97 -12.17 7.11
CA PRO A 54 -4.18 -12.99 7.11
C PRO A 54 -4.93 -12.97 8.43
N SER A 55 -4.27 -12.61 9.52
CA SER A 55 -4.77 -12.63 10.88
C SER A 55 -4.77 -11.23 11.49
N THR A 56 -5.66 -11.00 12.45
CA THR A 56 -5.56 -9.86 13.38
C THR A 56 -4.64 -10.21 14.55
N ALA A 57 -4.29 -9.22 15.37
CA ALA A 57 -3.55 -9.43 16.62
C ALA A 57 -4.23 -10.45 17.57
N GLY A 58 -5.55 -10.61 17.49
CA GLY A 58 -6.30 -11.63 18.23
C GLY A 58 -6.50 -12.96 17.49
N ALA A 59 -5.61 -13.30 16.54
CA ALA A 59 -5.66 -14.51 15.72
C ALA A 59 -6.95 -14.73 14.89
N ARG A 60 -7.82 -13.70 14.77
CA ARG A 60 -9.04 -13.81 13.97
C ARG A 60 -8.68 -13.80 12.47
N LYS A 61 -9.13 -14.81 11.75
CA LYS A 61 -8.97 -14.90 10.29
C LYS A 61 -9.63 -13.71 9.61
N ARG A 62 -8.89 -13.04 8.73
CA ARG A 62 -9.40 -12.03 7.81
C ARG A 62 -9.78 -12.68 6.49
N ARG A 63 -10.89 -12.25 5.91
CA ARG A 63 -11.26 -12.66 4.55
C ARG A 63 -10.36 -11.93 3.57
N ARG A 64 -9.38 -12.64 3.00
CA ARG A 64 -8.51 -12.15 1.93
C ARG A 64 -9.34 -11.85 0.67
N GLY A 65 -8.96 -10.83 -0.09
CA GLY A 65 -9.63 -10.45 -1.34
C GLY A 65 -10.99 -9.74 -1.20
N GLN A 66 -11.57 -9.67 0.01
CA GLN A 66 -12.83 -8.95 0.26
C GLN A 66 -12.63 -7.57 0.89
N LEU A 67 -11.40 -7.22 1.24
CA LEU A 67 -11.08 -5.92 1.80
C LEU A 67 -11.03 -4.88 0.68
N PRO A 68 -11.78 -3.76 0.79
CA PRO A 68 -11.57 -2.66 -0.13
C PRO A 68 -10.18 -2.07 0.11
N TRP A 69 -9.53 -1.61 -0.96
CA TRP A 69 -8.18 -1.05 -0.91
C TRP A 69 -8.02 0.08 0.13
N THR A 70 -9.09 0.84 0.40
CA THR A 70 -9.11 1.88 1.45
C THR A 70 -8.91 1.30 2.85
N SER A 71 -9.42 0.10 3.11
CA SER A 71 -9.19 -0.60 4.39
C SER A 71 -7.75 -1.12 4.47
N THR A 72 -7.20 -1.62 3.37
CA THR A 72 -5.78 -2.00 3.28
C THR A 72 -4.87 -0.83 3.64
N VAL A 73 -5.06 0.33 2.99
CA VAL A 73 -4.27 1.54 3.28
C VAL A 73 -4.40 1.99 4.73
N ARG A 74 -5.62 1.97 5.30
CA ARG A 74 -5.84 2.32 6.71
C ARG A 74 -5.02 1.43 7.65
N LEU A 75 -4.94 0.13 7.37
CA LEU A 75 -4.22 -0.83 8.21
C LEU A 75 -2.71 -0.60 8.17
N HIS A 76 -2.17 -0.33 6.99
CA HIS A 76 -0.75 0.05 6.83
C HIS A 76 -0.43 1.33 7.59
N ARG A 77 -1.27 2.36 7.50
CA ARG A 77 -1.08 3.60 8.28
C ARG A 77 -1.11 3.38 9.79
N ILE A 78 -1.96 2.48 10.28
CA ILE A 78 -2.00 2.11 11.70
C ILE A 78 -0.72 1.38 12.10
N ALA A 79 -0.27 0.43 11.28
CA ALA A 79 0.98 -0.30 11.51
C ALA A 79 2.19 0.64 11.54
N ASP A 80 2.33 1.54 10.56
CA ASP A 80 3.39 2.55 10.50
C ASP A 80 3.37 3.46 11.73
N LYS A 81 2.19 3.90 12.16
CA LYS A 81 2.04 4.74 13.35
C LYS A 81 2.51 4.00 14.60
N ASN A 82 2.11 2.74 14.76
CA ASN A 82 2.49 1.93 15.90
C ASN A 82 3.98 1.59 15.88
N GLY A 83 4.57 1.36 14.70
CA GLY A 83 6.02 1.16 14.53
C GLY A 83 6.83 2.38 14.98
N ARG A 84 6.41 3.59 14.59
CA ARG A 84 7.07 4.85 15.01
C ARG A 84 6.93 5.18 16.49
N GLN A 85 5.96 4.59 17.20
CA GLN A 85 5.81 4.80 18.65
C GLN A 85 6.64 3.82 19.48
N ASN A 86 7.17 2.76 18.86
CA ASN A 86 7.96 1.72 19.51
C ASN A 86 9.48 1.85 19.25
N THR A 87 9.91 2.95 18.64
CA THR A 87 11.30 3.34 18.36
C THR A 87 11.59 4.68 18.97
#